data_AF-A0A7W9SY40-F1
#
_entry.id   AF-A0A7W9SY40-F1
#
_cell.length_a   1.000
_cell.length_b   1.000
_cell.length_c   1.000
_cell.angle_alpha   90.00
_cell.angle_beta   90.00
_cell.angle_gamma   90.00
#
_symmetry.space_group_name_H-M   'P 1'
#
loop_
_entity.id
_entity.type
_entity.pdbx_description
1 polymer ?
#
loop_
_entity_poly.entity_id
_entity_poly.type
_entity_poly.pdbx_seq_one_letter_code
_entity_poly.pdbx_strand_id
1 'polypeptide(L)'
;MPYFLADWQRILQRVQPGFTVLCDVSRTLGPNVRLVPLYVQLRELLKESGISVMAEVHPSSLTMQSLSRLLGERLALPVYQFTDRAEAEYFLLGYSLAQPA
;
A
#
# COMPACT_ATOMS: atom_id res chain seq x y z
N MET A 1 -6.96 -14.86 -8.31
CA MET A 1 -7.67 -14.07 -7.27
C MET A 1 -8.76 -13.24 -7.94
N PRO A 2 -9.93 -13.82 -8.25
CA PRO A 2 -10.95 -13.15 -9.07
C PRO A 2 -11.62 -11.96 -8.38
N TYR A 3 -11.66 -11.94 -7.05
CA TYR A 3 -12.41 -10.92 -6.28
C TYR A 3 -11.54 -9.77 -5.75
N PHE A 4 -10.21 -9.82 -5.95
CA PHE A 4 -9.28 -8.90 -5.29
C PHE A 4 -9.65 -7.42 -5.42
N LEU A 5 -9.86 -6.93 -6.65
CA LEU A 5 -10.22 -5.52 -6.86
C LEU A 5 -11.64 -5.20 -6.40
N ALA A 6 -12.58 -6.13 -6.59
CA ALA A 6 -13.96 -5.96 -6.14
C ALA A 6 -14.04 -5.85 -4.60
N ASP A 7 -13.20 -6.60 -3.87
CA ASP A 7 -13.10 -6.53 -2.42
C ASP A 7 -12.57 -5.16 -1.99
N TRP A 8 -11.52 -4.67 -2.63
CA TRP A 8 -10.98 -3.33 -2.39
C TRP A 8 -11.99 -2.23 -2.67
N GLN A 9 -12.70 -2.29 -3.80
CA GLN A 9 -13.75 -1.31 -4.12
C GLN A 9 -14.84 -1.27 -3.03
N ARG A 10 -15.23 -2.43 -2.49
CA ARG A 10 -16.21 -2.51 -1.38
C ARG A 10 -15.66 -1.91 -0.09
N ILE A 11 -14.38 -2.11 0.22
CA ILE A 11 -13.73 -1.50 1.39
C ILE A 11 -13.66 0.02 1.22
N LEU A 12 -13.31 0.49 0.03
CA LEU A 12 -13.14 1.92 -0.24
C LEU A 12 -14.45 2.70 -0.14
N GLN A 13 -15.60 2.05 -0.35
CA GLN A 13 -16.92 2.63 -0.08
C GLN A 13 -17.23 2.83 1.41
N ARG A 14 -16.41 2.31 2.32
CA ARG A 14 -16.61 2.35 3.78
C ARG A 14 -15.65 3.26 4.51
N VAL A 15 -14.65 3.80 3.82
CA VAL A 15 -13.65 4.71 4.39
C VAL A 15 -13.88 6.13 3.90
N GLN A 16 -13.40 7.11 4.66
CA GLN A 16 -13.36 8.50 4.22
C GLN A 16 -12.00 8.81 3.58
N PRO A 17 -11.93 9.75 2.63
CA PRO A 17 -10.66 10.29 2.15
C PRO A 17 -9.78 10.74 3.32
N GLY A 18 -8.46 10.61 3.15
CA GLY A 18 -7.47 10.79 4.23
C GLY A 18 -7.10 9.50 4.96
N PHE A 19 -7.74 8.36 4.63
CA PHE A 19 -7.40 7.07 5.21
C PHE A 19 -5.96 6.65 4.92
N THR A 20 -5.43 5.78 5.78
CA THR A 20 -4.09 5.20 5.63
C THR A 20 -4.19 3.69 5.39
N VAL A 21 -3.15 3.11 4.78
CA VAL A 21 -3.10 1.67 4.48
C VAL A 21 -1.79 1.07 4.99
N LEU A 22 -1.91 -0.04 5.72
CA LEU A 22 -0.80 -0.94 5.98
C LEU A 22 -0.89 -2.14 5.03
N CYS A 23 0.17 -2.38 4.26
CA CYS A 23 0.29 -3.47 3.31
C CYS A 23 1.45 -4.38 3.74
N ASP A 24 1.13 -5.50 4.38
CA ASP A 24 2.14 -6.47 4.79
C ASP A 24 2.32 -7.54 3.70
N VAL A 25 3.46 -7.48 3.01
CA VAL A 25 3.87 -8.43 1.97
C VAL A 25 5.13 -9.21 2.39
N SER A 26 5.48 -9.20 3.68
CA SER A 26 6.68 -9.84 4.25
C SER A 26 6.81 -11.32 3.94
N ARG A 27 5.68 -12.01 3.75
CA ARG A 27 5.62 -13.45 3.43
C ARG A 27 5.62 -13.76 1.93
N THR A 28 5.74 -12.75 1.08
CA THR A 28 5.73 -12.94 -0.38
C THR A 28 7.07 -13.48 -0.83
N LEU A 29 7.07 -14.61 -1.55
CA LEU A 29 8.28 -15.31 -2.01
C LEU A 29 9.05 -14.57 -3.13
N GLY A 30 8.54 -13.43 -3.60
CA GLY A 30 9.12 -12.62 -4.67
C GLY A 30 8.05 -12.00 -5.58
N PRO A 31 8.44 -11.09 -6.48
CA PRO A 31 7.50 -10.39 -7.33
C PRO A 31 6.86 -11.34 -8.35
N ASN A 32 5.54 -11.51 -8.26
CA ASN A 32 4.80 -12.15 -9.33
C ASN A 32 4.47 -11.12 -10.41
N VAL A 33 5.26 -11.11 -11.47
CA VAL A 33 5.13 -10.14 -12.58
C VAL A 33 3.74 -10.19 -13.22
N ARG A 34 3.07 -11.35 -13.22
CA ARG A 34 1.70 -11.49 -13.75
C ARG A 34 0.66 -10.73 -12.93
N LEU A 35 0.96 -10.41 -11.67
CA LEU A 35 0.10 -9.63 -10.79
C LEU A 35 0.41 -8.13 -10.80
N VAL A 36 1.48 -7.70 -11.47
CA VAL A 36 1.82 -6.26 -11.56
C VAL A 36 0.67 -5.41 -12.09
N PRO A 37 -0.05 -5.79 -13.16
CA PRO A 37 -1.21 -5.02 -13.62
C PRO A 37 -2.30 -4.86 -12.54
N LEU A 38 -2.50 -5.90 -11.73
CA LEU A 38 -3.47 -5.91 -10.63
C LEU A 38 -3.06 -4.92 -9.52
N TYR A 39 -1.77 -4.89 -9.17
CA TYR A 39 -1.25 -3.94 -8.17
C TYR A 39 -1.27 -2.50 -8.66
N VAL A 40 -1.03 -2.26 -9.95
CA VAL A 40 -1.19 -0.92 -10.55
C VAL A 40 -2.65 -0.46 -10.41
N GLN A 41 -3.61 -1.31 -10.81
CA GLN A 41 -5.04 -0.98 -10.69
C GLN A 41 -5.47 -0.72 -9.25
N LEU A 42 -4.97 -1.49 -8.28
CA LEU A 42 -5.23 -1.21 -6.87
C LEU A 42 -4.69 0.15 -6.45
N ARG A 43 -3.46 0.49 -6.84
CA ARG A 43 -2.85 1.77 -6.45
C ARG A 43 -3.61 2.97 -7.05
N GLU A 44 -4.09 2.86 -8.29
CA GLU A 44 -4.98 3.88 -8.88
C GLU A 44 -6.28 4.01 -8.07
N LEU A 45 -6.94 2.90 -7.72
CA LEU A 45 -8.15 2.93 -6.90
C LEU A 45 -7.93 3.61 -5.53
N LEU A 46 -6.80 3.32 -4.87
CA LEU A 46 -6.45 3.92 -3.59
C LEU A 46 -6.24 5.43 -3.73
N LYS A 47 -5.58 5.86 -4.80
CA LYS A 47 -5.36 7.28 -5.12
C LYS A 47 -6.67 8.01 -5.38
N GLU A 48 -7.52 7.46 -6.24
CA GLU A 48 -8.84 8.01 -6.57
C GLU A 48 -9.74 8.13 -5.33
N SER A 49 -9.60 7.20 -4.39
CA SER A 49 -10.34 7.20 -3.12
C SER A 49 -9.76 8.17 -2.07
N GLY A 50 -8.63 8.81 -2.36
CA GLY A 50 -8.03 9.82 -1.48
C GLY A 50 -7.21 9.24 -0.33
N ILE A 51 -6.47 8.15 -0.54
CA ILE A 51 -5.48 7.67 0.44
C ILE A 51 -4.49 8.78 0.82
N SER A 52 -4.18 8.93 2.11
CA SER A 52 -3.16 9.89 2.55
C SER A 52 -1.75 9.31 2.57
N VAL A 53 -1.58 8.07 3.01
CA VAL A 53 -0.28 7.39 3.06
C VAL A 53 -0.42 5.87 3.10
N MET A 54 0.56 5.18 2.54
CA MET A 54 0.69 3.73 2.61
C MET A 54 2.01 3.33 3.27
N ALA A 55 1.96 2.40 4.22
CA ALA A 55 3.13 1.73 4.77
C ALA A 55 3.18 0.31 4.22
N GLU A 56 4.31 -0.09 3.64
CA GLU A 56 4.51 -1.43 3.10
C GLU A 56 5.58 -2.18 3.88
N VAL A 57 5.26 -3.39 4.33
CA VAL A 57 6.22 -4.27 5.02
C VAL A 57 6.71 -5.31 4.03
N HIS A 58 7.99 -5.24 3.68
CA HIS A 58 8.63 -6.15 2.73
C HIS A 58 9.55 -7.13 3.46
N PRO A 59 9.77 -8.34 2.90
CA PRO A 59 10.89 -9.15 3.35
C PRO A 59 12.19 -8.36 3.15
N SER A 60 13.24 -8.71 3.87
CA SER A 60 14.58 -8.08 3.77
C SER A 60 15.23 -8.25 2.38
N SER A 61 14.56 -8.90 1.42
CA SER A 61 15.04 -9.10 0.06
C SER A 61 14.85 -7.84 -0.81
N LEU A 62 15.90 -7.49 -1.56
CA LEU A 62 15.97 -6.25 -2.35
C LEU A 62 14.98 -6.20 -3.53
N THR A 63 14.50 -7.36 -3.99
CA THR A 63 13.70 -7.46 -5.23
C THR A 63 12.29 -6.90 -5.06
N MET A 64 11.65 -7.11 -3.91
CA MET A 64 10.29 -6.61 -3.65
C MET A 64 10.27 -5.09 -3.41
N GLN A 65 11.29 -4.58 -2.70
CA GLN A 65 11.46 -3.14 -2.43
C GLN A 65 11.61 -2.34 -3.73
N SER A 66 12.36 -2.87 -4.69
CA SER A 66 12.61 -2.24 -5.99
C SER A 66 11.33 -2.12 -6.84
N LEU A 67 10.48 -3.16 -6.85
CA LEU A 67 9.19 -3.12 -7.56
C LEU A 67 8.24 -2.10 -6.93
N SER A 68 8.14 -2.09 -5.60
CA SER A 68 7.30 -1.13 -4.88
C SER A 68 7.72 0.32 -5.14
N ARG A 69 9.03 0.59 -5.15
CA ARG A 69 9.57 1.92 -5.46
C ARG A 69 9.19 2.37 -6.85
N LEU A 70 9.37 1.51 -7.86
CA LEU A 70 8.98 1.80 -9.23
C LEU A 70 7.48 2.11 -9.37
N LEU A 71 6.63 1.35 -8.66
CA LEU A 71 5.20 1.61 -8.62
C LEU A 71 4.84 2.90 -7.87
N GLY A 72 5.62 3.29 -6.86
CA GLY A 72 5.42 4.53 -6.10
C GLY A 72 5.74 5.76 -6.93
N GLU A 73 6.90 5.75 -7.60
CA GLU A 73 7.37 6.83 -8.48
C GLU A 73 6.40 7.06 -9.65
N ARG A 74 5.83 6.00 -10.24
CA ARG A 74 4.88 6.13 -11.35
C ARG A 74 3.54 6.74 -10.97
N LEU A 75 3.07 6.51 -9.75
CA LEU A 75 1.69 6.80 -9.35
C LEU A 75 1.56 8.03 -8.45
N ALA A 76 2.69 8.59 -8.01
CA ALA A 76 2.78 9.73 -7.10
C ALA A 76 2.02 9.49 -5.78
N LEU A 77 2.05 8.25 -5.29
CA LEU A 77 1.49 7.87 -4.00
C LEU A 77 2.57 7.96 -2.91
N PRO A 78 2.27 8.58 -1.75
CA PRO A 78 3.16 8.56 -0.59
C PRO A 78 3.22 7.16 0.02
N VAL A 79 4.30 6.43 -0.29
CA VAL A 79 4.55 5.07 0.17
C VAL A 79 5.85 5.02 0.99
N TYR A 80 5.78 4.45 2.19
CA TYR A 80 6.92 4.21 3.07
C TYR A 80 7.15 2.71 3.22
N GLN A 81 8.40 2.28 3.11
CA GLN A 81 8.77 0.87 3.16
C GLN A 81 9.42 0.54 4.50
N PHE A 82 9.05 -0.62 5.05
CA PHE A 82 9.53 -1.14 6.31
C PHE A 82 9.90 -2.62 6.15
N THR A 83 10.76 -3.13 7.03
CA THR A 83 11.03 -4.56 7.17
C THR A 83 10.36 -5.17 8.40
N ASP A 84 9.91 -4.31 9.32
CA ASP A 84 9.20 -4.68 10.53
C ASP A 84 7.77 -4.12 10.50
N ARG A 85 6.81 -4.93 10.94
CA ARG A 85 5.40 -4.55 10.92
C ARG A 85 5.06 -3.58 12.05
N ALA A 86 5.64 -3.74 13.24
CA ALA A 86 5.35 -2.87 14.37
C ALA A 86 5.84 -1.44 14.09
N GLU A 87 6.99 -1.29 13.43
CA GLU A 87 7.49 0.01 12.96
C GLU A 87 6.53 0.66 11.95
N ALA A 88 6.00 -0.10 10.99
CA ALA A 88 5.03 0.39 10.03
C ALA A 88 3.72 0.84 10.69
N GLU A 89 3.21 0.06 11.65
CA GLU A 89 2.02 0.41 12.43
C GLU A 89 2.24 1.68 13.25
N TYR A 90 3.38 1.78 13.95
CA TYR A 90 3.74 2.95 14.73
C TYR A 90 3.83 4.22 13.87
N PHE A 91 4.41 4.11 12.67
CA PHE A 91 4.47 5.20 11.70
C PHE A 91 3.08 5.70 11.31
N LEU A 92 2.15 4.79 10.96
CA LEU A 92 0.79 5.16 10.54
C LEU A 92 -0.02 5.80 11.67
N LEU A 93 0.17 5.34 12.91
CA LEU A 93 -0.44 5.95 14.09
C LEU A 93 0.06 7.38 14.28
N GLY A 94 1.37 7.59 14.23
CA GLY A 94 1.96 8.93 14.32
C GLY A 94 1.50 9.86 13.19
N TYR A 95 1.40 9.35 11.97
CA TYR A 95 0.94 10.12 10.81
C TYR A 95 -0.52 10.57 10.98
N SER A 96 -1.40 9.66 11.41
CA SER A 96 -2.82 9.94 11.59
C SER A 96 -3.09 10.96 12.71
N LEU A 97 -2.21 11.03 13.71
CA LEU A 97 -2.30 12.02 14.80
C LEU A 97 -1.76 13.41 14.39
N ALA A 98 -0.90 13.48 13.37
CA ALA A 98 -0.25 14.71 12.93
C ALA A 98 -1.05 15.49 11.87
N GLN A 99 -2.05 14.87 11.23
CA GLN A 99 -2.92 15.53 10.26
C GLN A 99 -4.25 15.95 10.90
N PRO A 100 -4.65 17.24 10.81
CA PRO A 100 -5.98 17.64 11.21
C PRO A 100 -7.03 17.01 10.28
N ALA A 101 -8.14 16.55 10.87
CA ALA A 101 -9.28 15.97 10.18
C ALA A 101 -10.00 16.97 9.27
#